data_AF-A0A3E2V9I1-F1
#
_entry.id   AF-A0A3E2V9I1-F1
#
_cell.length_a   1.000
_cell.length_b   1.000
_cell.length_c   1.000
_cell.angle_alpha   90.00
_cell.angle_beta   90.00
_cell.angle_gamma   90.00
#
_symmetry.space_group_name_H-M   'P 1'
#
loop_
_entity.id
_entity.type
_entity.pdbx_description
1 polymer ?
#
loop_
_entity_poly.entity_id
_entity_poly.type
_entity_poly.pdbx_seq_one_letter_code
_entity_poly.pdbx_strand_id
1 'polypeptide(L)' 'MKALLQLAGLPRSTFYYYLHQSQNPAKYQMVKEQIVIIFNENKKRYGYRRITQELHILRALVLEEERQNRKHK' A
#
# COMPACT_ATOMS: atom_id res chain seq x y z
N MET A 1 -4.74 26.96 13.70
CA MET A 1 -4.45 26.05 12.56
C MET A 1 -4.24 26.76 11.22
N LYS A 2 -5.10 27.67 10.76
CA LYS A 2 -4.92 28.36 9.46
C LYS A 2 -3.59 29.14 9.34
N ALA A 3 -3.20 29.86 10.40
CA ALA A 3 -1.94 30.62 10.45
C ALA A 3 -0.68 29.72 10.41
N LEU A 4 -0.73 28.54 11.04
CA LEU A 4 0.37 27.58 11.03
C LEU A 4 0.58 26.97 9.63
N LEU A 5 -0.52 26.65 8.94
CA LEU A 5 -0.45 26.14 7.56
C LEU A 5 0.04 27.19 6.57
N GLN A 6 -0.35 28.46 6.75
CA GLN A 6 0.18 29.57 5.96
C GLN A 6 1.68 29.79 6.18
N LEU A 7 2.14 29.76 7.43
CA LEU A 7 3.56 29.87 7.76
C LEU A 7 4.38 28.73 7.14
N ALA A 8 3.82 27.50 7.13
CA ALA A 8 4.45 26.34 6.54
C ALA A 8 4.30 26.24 5.01
N GLY A 9 3.58 27.16 4.36
CA GLY A 9 3.31 27.13 2.92
C GLY A 9 2.46 25.93 2.46
N LEU A 10 1.71 25.29 3.37
CA LEU A 10 0.94 24.08 3.08
C LEU A 10 -0.53 24.41 2.75
N PRO A 11 -1.06 23.97 1.60
CA PRO A 11 -2.49 24.07 1.32
C PRO A 11 -3.31 23.29 2.35
N ARG A 12 -4.47 23.85 2.71
CA ARG A 12 -5.38 23.21 3.68
C ARG A 12 -5.80 21.81 3.23
N SER A 13 -6.10 21.62 1.96
CA SER A 13 -6.46 20.33 1.37
C SER A 13 -5.36 19.28 1.56
N THR A 14 -4.10 19.65 1.29
CA THR A 14 -2.93 18.79 1.46
C THR A 14 -2.78 18.34 2.91
N PHE A 15 -2.88 19.27 3.86
CA PHE A 15 -2.79 18.94 5.28
C PHE A 15 -3.87 17.93 5.71
N TYR A 16 -5.14 18.21 5.40
CA TYR A 16 -6.23 17.31 5.81
C TYR A 16 -6.18 15.97 5.08
N TYR A 17 -5.72 15.92 3.82
CA TYR A 17 -5.48 14.66 3.12
C TYR A 17 -4.51 13.75 3.88
N TYR A 18 -3.38 14.29 4.33
CA TYR A 18 -2.42 13.51 5.13
C TYR A 18 -2.94 13.20 6.53
N LEU A 19 -3.67 14.11 7.17
CA LEU A 19 -4.28 13.87 8.49
C LEU A 19 -5.29 12.72 8.44
N HIS A 20 -6.14 12.68 7.42
CA HIS A 20 -7.11 11.59 7.25
C HIS A 20 -6.41 10.26 6.96
N GLN A 21 -5.32 10.28 6.19
CA GLN A 21 -4.54 9.06 5.96
C GLN A 21 -3.80 8.58 7.21
N SER A 22 -3.25 9.47 8.03
CA SER A 22 -2.55 9.09 9.26
C SER A 22 -3.49 8.47 10.29
N GLN A 23 -4.78 8.77 10.23
CA GLN A 23 -5.81 8.18 11.09
C GLN A 23 -6.18 6.74 10.73
N ASN A 24 -5.78 6.24 9.55
CA ASN A 24 -6.00 4.85 9.14
C ASN A 24 -4.70 4.21 8.63
N PRO A 25 -3.71 3.99 9.52
CA PRO A 25 -2.43 3.43 9.13
C PRO A 25 -2.56 1.98 8.61
N ALA A 26 -3.58 1.25 9.06
CA ALA A 26 -3.76 -0.16 8.78
C ALA A 26 -4.19 -0.47 7.34
N LYS A 27 -4.94 0.42 6.66
CA LYS A 27 -5.58 0.13 5.36
C LYS A 27 -4.62 -0.41 4.30
N TYR A 28 -3.38 0.06 4.28
CA TYR A 28 -2.38 -0.32 3.27
C TYR A 28 -1.10 -0.90 3.87
N GLN A 29 -1.11 -1.29 5.15
CA GLN A 29 0.09 -1.74 5.85
C GLN A 29 0.64 -3.03 5.20
N MET A 30 -0.20 -4.05 5.06
CA MET A 30 0.18 -5.33 4.44
C MET A 30 0.65 -5.17 2.99
N VAL A 31 0.00 -4.28 2.22
CA VAL A 31 0.37 -4.02 0.82
C VAL A 31 1.73 -3.33 0.74
N LYS A 32 2.02 -2.37 1.64
CA LYS A 32 3.33 -1.72 1.70
C LYS A 32 4.45 -2.70 2.04
N GLU A 33 4.19 -3.63 2.97
CA GLU A 33 5.14 -4.69 3.33
C GLU A 33 5.45 -5.60 2.14
N GLN A 34 4.41 -6.05 1.41
CA GLN A 34 4.59 -6.86 0.20
C GLN A 34 5.38 -6.11 -0.89
N ILE A 35 5.12 -4.81 -1.08
CA ILE A 35 5.91 -3.98 -2.01
C ILE A 35 7.39 -3.99 -1.63
N VAL A 36 7.71 -3.81 -0.34
CA VAL A 36 9.10 -3.81 0.16
C VAL A 36 9.75 -5.18 -0.04
N ILE A 37 9.03 -6.27 0.19
CA ILE A 37 9.51 -7.63 -0.03
C ILE A 37 9.86 -7.83 -1.52
N ILE A 38 8.89 -7.62 -2.43
CA ILE A 38 9.09 -7.77 -3.88
C ILE A 38 10.26 -6.91 -4.37
N PHE A 39 10.34 -5.67 -3.89
CA PHE A 39 11.41 -4.75 -4.25
C PHE A 39 12.78 -5.28 -3.84
N ASN A 40 12.93 -5.76 -2.61
CA ASN A 40 14.21 -6.26 -2.09
C ASN A 40 14.61 -7.61 -2.70
N GLU A 41 13.67 -8.54 -2.87
CA GLU A 41 13.90 -9.85 -3.51
C GLU A 41 14.40 -9.69 -4.94
N ASN A 42 13.86 -8.72 -5.66
CA ASN A 42 14.28 -8.39 -7.01
C ASN A 42 15.50 -7.45 -7.07
N LYS A 43 16.32 -7.44 -6.00
CA LYS A 43 17.54 -6.64 -5.89
C LYS A 43 17.31 -5.16 -6.18
N LYS A 44 16.14 -4.64 -5.83
CA LYS A 44 15.71 -3.25 -6.03
C LYS A 44 15.60 -2.82 -7.50
N ARG A 45 15.57 -3.78 -8.45
CA ARG A 45 15.52 -3.53 -9.90
C ARG A 45 14.10 -3.40 -10.44
N TYR A 46 13.11 -3.81 -9.66
CA TYR A 46 11.71 -3.73 -10.07
C TYR A 46 11.17 -2.34 -9.76
N GLY A 47 10.81 -1.61 -10.80
CA GLY A 47 10.04 -0.37 -10.69
C GLY A 47 8.55 -0.65 -10.56
N TYR A 48 7.76 0.43 -10.45
CA TYR A 48 6.31 0.39 -10.23
C TYR A 48 5.57 -0.69 -11.04
N ARG A 49 5.73 -0.71 -12.37
CA ARG A 49 5.01 -1.64 -13.24
C ARG A 49 5.23 -3.11 -12.88
N ARG A 50 6.48 -3.52 -12.63
CA ARG A 50 6.79 -4.92 -12.29
C ARG A 50 6.29 -5.28 -10.89
N ILE A 51 6.45 -4.37 -9.92
CA ILE A 51 5.90 -4.57 -8.57
C ILE A 51 4.37 -4.76 -8.63
N THR A 52 3.67 -3.93 -9.41
CA THR A 52 2.22 -4.06 -9.58
C THR A 52 1.83 -5.40 -10.18
N GLN A 53 2.56 -5.89 -11.19
CA GLN A 53 2.33 -7.21 -11.78
C GLN A 53 2.48 -8.33 -10.75
N GLU A 54 3.56 -8.32 -9.97
CA GLU A 54 3.79 -9.31 -8.90
C GLU A 54 2.69 -9.27 -7.84
N LEU A 55 2.25 -8.09 -7.40
CA LEU A 55 1.13 -7.97 -6.45
C LEU A 55 -0.18 -8.57 -6.98
N HIS A 56 -0.47 -8.40 -8.28
CA HIS A 56 -1.65 -9.00 -8.89
C HIS A 56 -1.56 -10.52 -8.93
N ILE A 57 -0.39 -11.07 -9.24
CA ILE A 57 -0.14 -12.51 -9.24
C ILE A 57 -0.32 -13.06 -7.82
N LEU A 58 0.34 -12.46 -6.82
CA LEU A 58 0.22 -12.87 -5.42
C LEU A 58 -1.24 -12.88 -4.94
N ARG A 59 -2.00 -11.82 -5.26
CA ARG A 59 -3.43 -11.74 -4.90
C ARG A 59 -4.25 -12.86 -5.56
N ALA A 60 -3.98 -13.19 -6.82
CA ALA A 60 -4.67 -14.27 -7.51
C ALA A 60 -4.40 -15.64 -6.86
N LEU A 61 -3.14 -15.91 -6.50
CA LEU A 61 -2.72 -17.15 -5.85
C LEU A 61 -3.40 -17.34 -4.47
N VAL A 62 -3.47 -16.28 -3.65
CA VAL A 62 -4.16 -16.34 -2.34
C VAL A 62 -5.65 -16.70 -2.52
N LEU A 63 -6.32 -16.10 -3.52
CA LEU A 63 -7.72 -16.40 -3.79
C LEU A 63 -7.93 -17.86 -4.24
N GLU A 64 -6.98 -18.43 -4.96
CA GLU A 64 -7.01 -19.84 -5.37
C GLU A 64 -6.80 -20.78 -4.18
N GLU A 65 -5.84 -20.49 -3.30
CA GLU A 65 -5.58 -21.27 -2.09
C GLU A 65 -6.81 -21.29 -1.16
N GLU A 66 -7.42 -20.13 -0.93
CA GLU A 66 -8.66 -20.05 -0.14
C GLU A 66 -9.82 -20.85 -0.78
N ARG A 67 -9.90 -20.88 -2.12
CA ARG A 67 -10.92 -21.67 -2.83
C ARG A 67 -10.70 -23.17 -2.62
N GLN A 68 -9.45 -23.64 -2.62
CA GLN A 68 -9.15 -25.05 -2.36
C GLN A 68 -9.43 -25.43 -0.91
N ASN A 69 -9.07 -24.57 0.05
CA ASN A 69 -9.30 -24.82 1.48
C ASN A 69 -10.80 -24.87 1.82
N ARG A 70 -11.65 -24.12 1.13
CA ARG A 70 -13.11 -24.18 1.28
C ARG A 70 -13.75 -25.44 0.67
N LYS A 71 -13.07 -26.15 -0.24
CA LYS A 71 -13.57 -27.40 -0.85
C LYS A 71 -13.28 -28.64 -0.01
N HIS A 72 -12.32 -28.55 0.91
CA HIS A 72 -11.88 -29.65 1.77
C HIS A 72 -12.41 -29.53 3.21
N LYS A 73 -13.39 -28.66 3.44
CA LYS A 73 -14.10 -28.45 4.71
C LYS A 73 -15.58 -28.68 4.49
#